data_AF-A0A6B2CWD3-F1
#
_entry.id   AF-A0A6B2CWD3-F1
#
_cell.length_a   1.000
_cell.length_b   1.000
_cell.length_c   1.000
_cell.angle_alpha   90.00
_cell.angle_beta   90.00
_cell.angle_gamma   90.00
#
_symmetry.space_group_name_H-M   'P 1'
#
loop_
_entity.id
_entity.type
_entity.pdbx_description
1 polymer ?
#
loop_
_entity_poly.entity_id
_entity_poly.type
_entity_poly.pdbx_seq_one_letter_code
_entity_poly.pdbx_strand_id
1 'polypeptide(L)'
;MELVVLGEIDEETLRRVRELVESLGPPPIDLVVVGGDETRFEVGDVHTLKVSLPLDRYKLLREVAVAHALTDPQLMEVWAIPPEVKQDELAYELSLALLNRLADALVAKVDPSLLLDRARVEVVEGETLIYTVVRTFAVDVSASLAVAGLSSEALRLVTQLSSHPLYEKYRSFWDFATANFKYLPIYNWLMLIFR
;
A
#
# COMPACT_ATOMS: atom_id res chain seq x y z
N MET A 1 -0.92 10.45 -20.76
CA MET A 1 -1.05 8.99 -20.82
C MET A 1 -1.35 8.54 -22.24
N GLU A 2 -0.37 7.89 -22.86
CA GLU A 2 -0.50 7.12 -24.09
C GLU A 2 -0.77 5.65 -23.76
N LEU A 3 -1.52 4.93 -24.62
CA LEU A 3 -1.80 3.51 -24.45
C LEU A 3 -1.33 2.73 -25.67
N VAL A 4 -0.44 1.78 -25.46
CA VAL A 4 0.15 0.89 -26.47
C VAL A 4 -0.32 -0.54 -26.22
N VAL A 5 -0.68 -1.25 -27.28
CA VAL A 5 -1.29 -2.59 -27.23
C VAL A 5 -0.36 -3.59 -27.90
N LEU A 6 0.05 -4.63 -27.17
CA LEU A 6 0.87 -5.73 -27.67
C LEU A 6 -0.05 -6.88 -28.13
N GLY A 7 -0.57 -6.77 -29.34
CA GLY A 7 -1.40 -7.81 -29.98
C GLY A 7 -2.87 -7.44 -30.13
N GLU A 8 -3.70 -8.43 -30.49
CA GLU A 8 -5.16 -8.25 -30.60
C GLU A 8 -5.79 -8.30 -29.21
N ILE A 9 -6.28 -7.16 -28.74
CA ILE A 9 -6.98 -7.00 -27.46
C ILE A 9 -8.33 -6.34 -27.73
N ASP A 10 -9.39 -6.84 -27.11
CA ASP A 10 -10.74 -6.32 -27.30
C ASP A 10 -10.92 -4.92 -26.69
N GLU A 11 -11.81 -4.12 -27.28
CA GLU A 11 -12.07 -2.75 -26.85
C GLU A 11 -12.57 -2.65 -25.41
N GLU A 12 -13.31 -3.65 -24.93
CA GLU A 12 -13.86 -3.69 -23.58
C GLU A 12 -12.75 -3.85 -22.54
N THR A 13 -11.75 -4.70 -22.81
CA THR A 13 -10.54 -4.82 -21.97
C THR A 13 -9.76 -3.51 -21.93
N LEU A 14 -9.54 -2.86 -23.08
CA LEU A 14 -8.84 -1.57 -23.14
C LEU A 14 -9.59 -0.48 -22.36
N ARG A 15 -10.92 -0.44 -22.49
CA ARG A 15 -11.79 0.48 -21.73
C ARG A 15 -11.63 0.25 -20.23
N ARG A 16 -11.69 -1.01 -19.76
CA ARG A 16 -11.52 -1.36 -18.35
C ARG A 16 -10.14 -0.96 -17.80
N VAL A 17 -9.07 -1.19 -18.56
CA VAL A 17 -7.72 -0.78 -18.15
C VAL A 17 -7.66 0.73 -17.95
N ARG A 18 -8.17 1.50 -18.92
CA ARG A 18 -8.21 2.96 -18.83
C ARG A 18 -9.01 3.43 -17.61
N GLU A 19 -10.21 2.91 -17.43
CA GLU A 19 -11.08 3.27 -16.31
C GLU A 19 -10.42 2.99 -14.96
N LEU A 20 -9.71 1.85 -14.83
CA LEU A 20 -8.99 1.53 -13.60
C LEU A 20 -7.81 2.46 -13.35
N VAL A 21 -7.02 2.77 -14.39
CA VAL A 21 -5.87 3.70 -14.25
C VAL A 21 -6.34 5.10 -13.85
N GLU A 22 -7.47 5.56 -14.38
CA GLU A 22 -8.02 6.89 -14.09
C GLU A 22 -8.84 6.93 -12.78
N SER A 23 -9.21 5.77 -12.22
CA SER A 23 -10.07 5.70 -11.02
C SER A 23 -9.45 6.27 -9.74
N LEU A 24 -8.11 6.34 -9.68
CA LEU A 24 -7.36 6.91 -8.56
C LEU A 24 -7.09 8.42 -8.72
N GLY A 25 -7.51 9.00 -9.85
CA GLY A 25 -7.24 10.39 -10.23
C GLY A 25 -6.44 10.48 -11.54
N PRO A 26 -5.98 11.69 -11.91
CA PRO A 26 -5.13 11.87 -13.08
C PRO A 26 -3.84 11.07 -12.91
N PRO A 27 -3.58 10.05 -13.75
CA PRO A 27 -2.47 9.14 -13.52
C PRO A 27 -1.14 9.85 -13.79
N PRO A 28 -0.14 9.75 -12.90
CA PRO A 28 1.21 10.23 -13.15
C PRO A 28 1.99 9.25 -14.05
N ILE A 29 1.30 8.64 -15.01
CA ILE A 29 1.80 7.58 -15.88
C ILE A 29 1.75 8.12 -17.31
N ASP A 30 2.89 8.10 -17.96
CA ASP A 30 3.07 8.63 -19.29
C ASP A 30 2.61 7.61 -20.34
N LEU A 31 2.96 6.33 -20.15
CA LEU A 31 2.73 5.24 -21.10
C LEU A 31 2.14 4.00 -20.42
N VAL A 32 1.06 3.44 -20.98
CA VAL A 32 0.47 2.15 -20.56
C VAL A 32 0.65 1.13 -21.67
N VAL A 33 1.30 0.00 -21.37
CA VAL A 33 1.54 -1.09 -22.31
C VAL A 33 0.67 -2.29 -21.93
N VAL A 34 -0.34 -2.62 -22.73
CA VAL A 34 -1.28 -3.73 -22.46
C VAL A 34 -0.86 -4.98 -23.23
N GLY A 35 -0.87 -6.12 -22.55
CA GLY A 35 -0.38 -7.39 -23.10
C GLY A 35 1.06 -7.72 -22.71
N GLY A 36 1.57 -7.13 -21.62
CA GLY A 36 2.88 -7.46 -21.07
C GLY A 36 2.90 -8.80 -20.32
N ASP A 37 4.10 -9.32 -20.06
CA ASP A 37 4.29 -10.58 -19.30
C ASP A 37 3.84 -10.44 -17.83
N GLU A 38 4.06 -9.25 -17.24
CA GLU A 38 3.66 -8.93 -15.87
C GLU A 38 3.03 -7.54 -15.77
N THR A 39 2.14 -7.36 -14.80
CA THR A 39 1.63 -6.03 -14.43
C THR A 39 2.64 -5.36 -13.51
N ARG A 40 3.26 -4.28 -13.98
CA ARG A 40 4.37 -3.62 -13.28
C ARG A 40 4.53 -2.16 -13.66
N PHE A 41 4.77 -1.32 -12.67
CA PHE A 41 5.22 0.06 -12.86
C PHE A 41 6.74 0.14 -13.01
N GLU A 42 7.19 0.87 -14.03
CA GLU A 42 8.59 1.14 -14.31
C GLU A 42 8.86 2.64 -14.23
N VAL A 43 9.86 3.01 -13.41
CA VAL A 43 10.30 4.38 -13.21
C VAL A 43 11.59 4.61 -14.00
N GLY A 44 11.58 5.63 -14.85
CA GLY A 44 12.71 6.05 -15.67
C GLY A 44 12.50 7.48 -16.18
N ASP A 45 13.02 7.81 -17.36
CA ASP A 45 12.75 9.10 -18.03
C ASP A 45 11.27 9.29 -18.36
N VAL A 46 10.54 8.18 -18.49
CA VAL A 46 9.10 8.10 -18.77
C VAL A 46 8.49 7.06 -17.83
N HIS A 47 7.40 7.39 -17.15
CA HIS A 47 6.68 6.46 -16.29
C HIS A 47 5.86 5.48 -17.11
N THR A 48 6.20 4.19 -17.05
CA THR A 48 5.56 3.15 -17.85
C THR A 48 4.82 2.15 -16.97
N LEU A 49 3.56 1.86 -17.30
CA LEU A 49 2.78 0.80 -16.67
C LEU A 49 2.56 -0.34 -17.66
N LYS A 50 3.20 -1.48 -17.42
CA LYS A 50 2.92 -2.73 -18.13
C LYS A 50 1.71 -3.39 -17.49
N VAL A 51 0.80 -3.91 -18.31
CA VAL A 51 -0.43 -4.58 -17.89
C VAL A 51 -0.48 -5.97 -18.49
N SER A 52 -0.42 -6.98 -17.63
CA SER A 52 -0.56 -8.37 -18.02
C SER A 52 -2.03 -8.78 -18.21
N LEU A 53 -2.23 -9.77 -19.08
CA LEU A 53 -3.52 -10.42 -19.31
C LEU A 53 -3.46 -11.90 -18.89
N PRO A 54 -4.52 -12.46 -18.26
CA PRO A 54 -5.80 -11.82 -17.94
C PRO A 54 -5.66 -10.71 -16.88
N LEU A 55 -6.53 -9.71 -16.96
CA LEU A 55 -6.47 -8.49 -16.14
C LEU A 55 -6.62 -8.77 -14.65
N ASP A 56 -5.57 -8.54 -13.86
CA ASP A 56 -5.62 -8.49 -12.40
C ASP A 56 -5.86 -7.04 -11.94
N ARG A 57 -7.12 -6.74 -11.57
CA ARG A 57 -7.55 -5.41 -11.13
C ARG A 57 -6.78 -4.91 -9.91
N TYR A 58 -6.46 -5.79 -8.96
CA TYR A 58 -5.73 -5.41 -7.75
C TYR A 58 -4.31 -4.99 -8.10
N LYS A 59 -3.59 -5.83 -8.86
CA LYS A 59 -2.22 -5.49 -9.29
C LYS A 59 -2.19 -4.19 -10.07
N LEU A 60 -3.11 -4.01 -11.03
CA LEU A 60 -3.17 -2.79 -11.82
C LEU A 60 -3.36 -1.54 -10.94
N LEU A 61 -4.39 -1.54 -10.10
CA LEU A 61 -4.68 -0.41 -9.22
C LEU A 61 -3.55 -0.16 -8.23
N ARG A 62 -2.89 -1.22 -7.75
CA ARG A 62 -1.77 -1.11 -6.83
C ARG A 62 -0.56 -0.43 -7.47
N GLU A 63 -0.20 -0.81 -8.70
CA GLU A 63 0.89 -0.17 -9.43
C GLU A 63 0.60 1.31 -9.71
N VAL A 64 -0.65 1.64 -10.07
CA VAL A 64 -1.10 3.03 -10.23
C VAL A 64 -1.03 3.80 -8.91
N ALA A 65 -1.45 3.19 -7.80
CA ALA A 65 -1.35 3.78 -6.46
C ALA A 65 0.11 4.05 -6.04
N VAL A 66 1.03 3.14 -6.37
CA VAL A 66 2.47 3.35 -6.14
C VAL A 66 2.98 4.52 -6.98
N ALA A 67 2.58 4.62 -8.25
CA ALA A 67 2.95 5.76 -9.09
C ALA A 67 2.52 7.10 -8.45
N HIS A 68 1.27 7.20 -7.99
CA HIS A 68 0.80 8.37 -7.23
C HIS A 68 1.63 8.63 -5.96
N ALA A 69 1.91 7.60 -5.17
CA ALA A 69 2.68 7.73 -3.93
C ALA A 69 4.12 8.21 -4.13
N LEU A 70 4.70 7.99 -5.32
CA LEU A 70 6.05 8.41 -5.69
C LEU A 70 6.09 9.83 -6.27
N THR A 71 5.02 10.30 -6.89
CA THR A 71 5.02 11.59 -7.60
C THR A 71 4.27 12.70 -6.87
N ASP A 72 3.31 12.38 -6.01
CA ASP A 72 2.57 13.36 -5.23
C ASP A 72 3.31 13.69 -3.92
N PRO A 73 3.78 14.93 -3.72
CA PRO A 73 4.48 15.33 -2.50
C PRO A 73 3.70 15.09 -1.22
N GLN A 74 2.37 15.22 -1.24
CA GLN A 74 1.54 14.99 -0.06
C GLN A 74 1.50 13.50 0.32
N LEU A 75 1.53 12.62 -0.67
CA LEU A 75 1.59 11.18 -0.46
C LEU A 75 3.00 10.74 -0.06
N MET A 76 4.04 11.38 -0.57
CA MET A 76 5.43 11.10 -0.17
C MET A 76 5.66 11.32 1.33
N GLU A 77 5.06 12.36 1.93
CA GLU A 77 5.15 12.61 3.39
C GLU A 77 4.67 11.43 4.25
N VAL A 78 3.85 10.54 3.69
CA VAL A 78 3.32 9.39 4.43
C VAL A 78 4.39 8.34 4.70
N TRP A 79 5.32 8.13 3.78
CA TRP A 79 6.22 6.97 3.80
C TRP A 79 7.71 7.33 3.68
N ALA A 80 8.05 8.49 3.11
CA ALA A 80 9.43 8.90 2.89
C ALA A 80 10.15 9.15 4.23
N ILE A 81 11.39 8.68 4.33
CA ILE A 81 12.24 8.86 5.51
C ILE A 81 12.77 10.31 5.53
N PRO A 82 12.46 11.11 6.57
CA PRO A 82 13.01 12.46 6.69
C PRO A 82 14.54 12.44 6.93
N PRO A 83 15.28 13.46 6.47
CA PRO A 83 16.73 13.54 6.65
C PRO A 83 17.20 13.50 8.12
N GLU A 84 16.35 13.93 9.06
CA GLU A 84 16.65 14.00 10.48
C GLU A 84 16.57 12.64 11.19
N VAL A 85 15.96 11.65 10.54
CA VAL A 85 15.80 10.30 11.09
C VAL A 85 17.05 9.48 10.82
N LYS A 86 17.50 8.73 11.83
CA LYS A 86 18.60 7.79 11.68
C LYS A 86 18.23 6.79 10.58
N GLN A 87 19.01 6.76 9.51
CA GLN A 87 18.85 5.79 8.44
C GLN A 87 19.40 4.44 8.89
N ASP A 88 18.57 3.70 9.61
CA ASP A 88 18.81 2.31 10.01
C ASP A 88 17.75 1.37 9.41
N GLU A 89 17.95 0.06 9.61
CA GLU A 89 17.11 -0.97 9.01
C GLU A 89 15.63 -0.83 9.40
N LEU A 90 15.34 -0.48 10.66
CA LEU A 90 13.98 -0.24 11.13
C LEU A 90 13.32 0.93 10.40
N ALA A 91 14.05 2.03 10.20
CA ALA A 91 13.56 3.18 9.44
C ALA A 91 13.18 2.79 8.00
N TYR A 92 13.99 1.97 7.35
CA TYR A 92 13.69 1.44 6.01
C TYR A 92 12.49 0.50 6.00
N GLU A 93 12.40 -0.45 6.95
CA GLU A 93 11.26 -1.36 7.05
C GLU A 93 9.95 -0.61 7.28
N LEU A 94 9.94 0.41 8.14
CA LEU A 94 8.77 1.24 8.38
C LEU A 94 8.36 2.02 7.13
N SER A 95 9.34 2.59 6.41
CA SER A 95 9.08 3.32 5.16
C SER A 95 8.40 2.44 4.12
N LEU A 96 8.91 1.22 3.92
CA LEU A 96 8.31 0.25 3.00
C LEU A 96 6.93 -0.23 3.47
N ALA A 97 6.76 -0.46 4.77
CA ALA A 97 5.48 -0.84 5.34
C ALA A 97 4.41 0.25 5.09
N LEU A 98 4.77 1.53 5.29
CA LEU A 98 3.88 2.66 5.05
C LEU A 98 3.56 2.84 3.56
N LEU A 99 4.55 2.71 2.67
CA LEU A 99 4.31 2.76 1.22
C LEU A 99 3.34 1.65 0.79
N ASN A 100 3.55 0.43 1.29
CA ASN A 100 2.66 -0.69 1.00
C ASN A 100 1.24 -0.45 1.52
N ARG A 101 1.10 0.02 2.77
CA ARG A 101 -0.20 0.31 3.37
C ARG A 101 -0.90 1.50 2.72
N LEU A 102 -0.16 2.50 2.26
CA LEU A 102 -0.69 3.63 1.51
C LEU A 102 -1.22 3.18 0.15
N ALA A 103 -0.46 2.38 -0.60
CA ALA A 103 -0.91 1.86 -1.88
C ALA A 103 -2.20 1.05 -1.73
N ASP A 104 -2.25 0.14 -0.75
CA ASP A 104 -3.45 -0.62 -0.42
C ASP A 104 -4.61 0.31 0.01
N ALA A 105 -4.36 1.35 0.80
CA ALA A 105 -5.41 2.30 1.22
C ALA A 105 -6.00 3.08 0.04
N LEU A 106 -5.19 3.42 -0.96
CA LEU A 106 -5.65 4.03 -2.21
C LEU A 106 -6.53 3.06 -3.01
N VAL A 107 -6.11 1.80 -3.15
CA VAL A 107 -6.93 0.76 -3.79
C VAL A 107 -8.26 0.56 -3.04
N ALA A 108 -8.23 0.53 -1.71
CA ALA A 108 -9.42 0.37 -0.87
C ALA A 108 -10.48 1.46 -1.08
N LYS A 109 -10.05 2.70 -1.38
CA LYS A 109 -10.96 3.82 -1.67
C LYS A 109 -11.72 3.63 -2.98
N VAL A 110 -11.16 2.88 -3.92
CA VAL A 110 -11.81 2.55 -5.21
C VAL A 110 -12.65 1.29 -5.09
N ASP A 111 -12.06 0.20 -4.62
CA ASP A 111 -12.73 -1.09 -4.49
C ASP A 111 -12.16 -1.88 -3.31
N PRO A 112 -12.79 -1.82 -2.12
CA PRO A 112 -12.28 -2.49 -0.93
C PRO A 112 -12.39 -4.00 -0.98
N SER A 113 -13.24 -4.56 -1.85
CA SER A 113 -13.39 -6.02 -1.99
C SER A 113 -12.07 -6.68 -2.41
N LEU A 114 -11.29 -5.99 -3.26
CA LEU A 114 -9.99 -6.47 -3.74
C LEU A 114 -8.99 -6.74 -2.60
N LEU A 115 -9.11 -6.01 -1.49
CA LEU A 115 -8.27 -6.16 -0.31
C LEU A 115 -8.85 -7.18 0.67
N LEU A 116 -10.16 -7.17 0.87
CA LEU A 116 -10.84 -8.10 1.77
C LEU A 116 -10.61 -9.56 1.34
N ASP A 117 -10.64 -9.83 0.03
CA ASP A 117 -10.36 -11.17 -0.53
C ASP A 117 -8.91 -11.64 -0.31
N ARG A 118 -8.00 -10.69 -0.08
CA ARG A 118 -6.56 -10.94 0.11
C ARG A 118 -6.12 -10.79 1.56
N ALA A 119 -7.01 -10.34 2.45
CA ALA A 119 -6.68 -10.06 3.84
C ALA A 119 -6.23 -11.35 4.54
N ARG A 120 -5.00 -11.32 5.05
CA ARG A 120 -4.44 -12.36 5.90
C ARG A 120 -4.09 -11.74 7.23
N VAL A 121 -4.58 -12.37 8.30
CA VAL A 121 -4.27 -11.94 9.66
C VAL A 121 -3.11 -12.81 10.13
N GLU A 122 -1.92 -12.24 10.12
CA GLU A 122 -0.69 -12.92 10.51
C GLU A 122 0.21 -11.99 11.33
N VAL A 123 0.94 -12.58 12.27
CA VAL A 123 2.02 -11.90 12.98
C VAL A 123 3.32 -12.30 12.32
N VAL A 124 4.12 -11.30 11.95
CA VAL A 124 5.44 -11.53 11.35
C VAL A 124 6.49 -11.27 12.43
N GLU A 125 7.07 -12.34 12.95
CA GLU A 125 8.08 -12.26 14.01
C GLU A 125 9.36 -11.55 13.52
N GLY A 126 9.86 -10.65 14.36
CA GLY A 126 11.12 -9.95 14.17
C GLY A 126 12.09 -10.22 15.31
N GLU A 127 13.32 -9.75 15.15
CA GLU A 127 14.44 -9.95 16.10
C GLU A 127 14.15 -9.29 17.44
N THR A 128 13.34 -8.23 17.42
CA THR A 128 12.82 -7.55 18.60
C THR A 128 11.36 -7.22 18.42
N LEU A 129 10.73 -6.76 19.50
CA LEU A 129 9.32 -6.44 19.52
C LEU A 129 8.95 -5.29 18.56
N ILE A 130 9.80 -4.28 18.43
CA ILE A 130 9.59 -3.16 17.52
C ILE A 130 9.58 -3.62 16.05
N TYR A 131 10.49 -4.52 15.68
CA TYR A 131 10.52 -5.13 14.34
C TYR A 131 9.30 -6.02 14.11
N THR A 132 8.88 -6.79 15.11
CA THR A 132 7.67 -7.61 15.01
C THR A 132 6.43 -6.75 14.74
N VAL A 133 6.30 -5.59 15.40
CA VAL A 133 5.19 -4.65 15.16
C VAL A 133 5.25 -4.07 13.75
N VAL A 134 6.41 -3.61 13.29
CA VAL A 134 6.57 -3.02 11.94
C VAL A 134 6.33 -4.05 10.85
N ARG A 135 6.86 -5.27 10.98
CA ARG A 135 6.67 -6.34 9.99
C ARG A 135 5.24 -6.85 9.96
N THR A 136 4.58 -6.96 11.12
CA THR A 136 3.14 -7.26 11.19
C THR A 136 2.32 -6.16 10.50
N PHE A 137 2.64 -4.89 10.74
CA PHE A 137 2.00 -3.76 10.06
C PHE A 137 2.22 -3.79 8.54
N ALA A 138 3.40 -4.24 8.09
CA ALA A 138 3.75 -4.38 6.68
C ALA A 138 2.92 -5.43 5.93
N VAL A 139 2.20 -6.32 6.62
CA VAL A 139 1.25 -7.28 6.03
C VAL A 139 -0.22 -7.09 6.44
N ASP A 140 -0.48 -6.30 7.49
CA ASP A 140 -1.83 -6.03 7.99
C ASP A 140 -2.66 -5.07 7.12
N VAL A 141 -3.49 -5.65 6.25
CA VAL A 141 -4.44 -4.95 5.39
C VAL A 141 -5.48 -4.14 6.18
N SER A 142 -5.75 -4.48 7.44
CA SER A 142 -6.74 -3.75 8.24
C SER A 142 -6.35 -2.29 8.44
N ALA A 143 -5.05 -1.97 8.54
CA ALA A 143 -4.59 -0.59 8.64
C ALA A 143 -4.97 0.22 7.38
N SER A 144 -4.79 -0.36 6.19
CA SER A 144 -5.17 0.26 4.92
C SER A 144 -6.67 0.51 4.81
N LEU A 145 -7.50 -0.45 5.27
CA LEU A 145 -8.95 -0.31 5.31
C LEU A 145 -9.38 0.81 6.27
N ALA A 146 -8.77 0.90 7.45
CA ALA A 146 -9.06 1.96 8.40
C ALA A 146 -8.72 3.34 7.82
N VAL A 147 -7.55 3.49 7.19
CA VAL A 147 -7.13 4.73 6.51
C VAL A 147 -8.05 5.10 5.34
N ALA A 148 -8.65 4.11 4.68
CA ALA A 148 -9.66 4.31 3.65
C ALA A 148 -11.07 4.62 4.20
N GLY A 149 -11.25 4.65 5.53
CA GLY A 149 -12.53 4.95 6.20
C GLY A 149 -13.38 3.73 6.55
N LEU A 150 -12.92 2.52 6.28
CA LEU A 150 -13.64 1.25 6.52
C LEU A 150 -13.35 0.71 7.92
N SER A 151 -13.64 1.53 8.94
CA SER A 151 -13.23 1.29 10.32
C SER A 151 -13.81 0.00 10.91
N SER A 152 -15.04 -0.36 10.56
CA SER A 152 -15.72 -1.56 11.07
C SER A 152 -15.06 -2.85 10.57
N GLU A 153 -14.82 -2.94 9.26
CA GLU A 153 -14.14 -4.05 8.61
C GLU A 153 -12.70 -4.18 9.11
N ALA A 154 -12.02 -3.04 9.23
CA ALA A 154 -10.67 -2.97 9.74
C ALA A 154 -10.57 -3.49 11.19
N LEU A 155 -11.45 -3.01 12.08
CA LEU A 155 -11.52 -3.47 13.47
C LEU A 155 -11.80 -4.97 13.56
N ARG A 156 -12.71 -5.49 12.72
CA ARG A 156 -13.01 -6.92 12.66
C ARG A 156 -11.78 -7.75 12.29
N LEU A 157 -10.94 -7.28 11.36
CA LEU A 157 -9.73 -7.99 10.95
C LEU A 157 -8.67 -7.97 12.04
N VAL A 158 -8.31 -6.80 12.57
CA VAL A 158 -7.25 -6.71 13.60
C VAL A 158 -7.63 -7.43 14.89
N THR A 159 -8.93 -7.50 15.25
CA THR A 159 -9.40 -8.26 16.42
C THR A 159 -9.19 -9.77 16.29
N GLN A 160 -9.00 -10.31 15.07
CA GLN A 160 -8.66 -11.72 14.88
C GLN A 160 -7.27 -12.06 15.44
N LEU A 161 -6.41 -11.06 15.69
CA LEU A 161 -5.15 -11.23 16.40
C LEU A 161 -5.33 -11.40 17.92
N SER A 162 -6.54 -11.26 18.48
CA SER A 162 -6.78 -11.19 19.93
C SER A 162 -6.25 -12.36 20.75
N SER A 163 -6.09 -13.55 20.15
CA SER A 163 -5.48 -14.70 20.83
C SER A 163 -3.96 -14.67 20.87
N HIS A 164 -3.30 -13.82 20.09
CA HIS A 164 -1.85 -13.73 20.00
C HIS A 164 -1.28 -12.83 21.12
N PRO A 165 -0.18 -13.20 21.79
CA PRO A 165 0.41 -12.39 22.87
C PRO A 165 0.82 -10.96 22.47
N LEU A 166 1.08 -10.74 21.18
CA LEU A 166 1.39 -9.42 20.62
C LEU A 166 0.19 -8.47 20.58
N TYR A 167 -1.04 -9.00 20.60
CA TYR A 167 -2.26 -8.27 20.25
C TYR A 167 -2.39 -6.92 20.93
N GLU A 168 -2.30 -6.86 22.25
CA GLU A 168 -2.49 -5.61 23.00
C GLU A 168 -1.51 -4.51 22.55
N LYS A 169 -0.25 -4.88 22.34
CA LYS A 169 0.80 -3.94 21.90
C LYS A 169 0.59 -3.52 20.45
N TYR A 170 0.28 -4.48 19.59
CA TYR A 170 0.01 -4.20 18.19
C TYR A 170 -1.27 -3.37 18.01
N ARG A 171 -2.32 -3.64 18.78
CA ARG A 171 -3.58 -2.90 18.75
C ARG A 171 -3.37 -1.44 19.12
N SER A 172 -2.61 -1.18 20.19
CA SER A 172 -2.26 0.20 20.57
C SER A 172 -1.45 0.92 19.48
N PHE A 173 -0.50 0.22 18.84
CA PHE A 173 0.23 0.77 17.70
C PHE A 173 -0.70 1.05 16.53
N TRP A 174 -1.55 0.10 16.18
CA TRP A 174 -2.50 0.17 15.07
C TRP A 174 -3.45 1.36 15.22
N ASP A 175 -4.00 1.57 16.43
CA ASP A 175 -4.86 2.71 16.73
C ASP A 175 -4.13 4.03 16.49
N PHE A 176 -2.90 4.15 16.98
CA PHE A 176 -2.08 5.34 16.76
C PHE A 176 -1.74 5.55 15.28
N ALA A 177 -1.29 4.49 14.60
CA ALA A 177 -0.81 4.54 13.21
C ALA A 177 -1.93 4.89 12.23
N THR A 178 -3.13 4.32 12.40
CA THR A 178 -4.28 4.62 11.53
C THR A 178 -4.81 6.04 11.74
N ALA A 179 -4.72 6.59 12.95
CA ALA A 179 -5.09 7.98 13.25
C ALA A 179 -4.02 9.01 12.80
N ASN A 180 -2.75 8.61 12.76
CA ASN A 180 -1.61 9.47 12.45
C ASN A 180 -0.79 8.88 11.30
N PHE A 181 -1.44 8.53 10.19
CA PHE A 181 -0.86 7.77 9.09
C PHE A 181 0.17 8.56 8.28
N LYS A 182 1.32 8.83 8.90
CA LYS A 182 2.51 9.49 8.37
C LYS A 182 3.76 8.93 9.03
N TYR A 183 4.87 8.95 8.30
CA TYR A 183 6.14 8.35 8.73
C TYR A 183 6.61 8.88 10.08
N LEU A 184 6.78 10.20 10.21
CA LEU A 184 7.43 10.80 11.37
C LEU A 184 6.65 10.59 12.69
N PRO A 185 5.32 10.80 12.76
CA PRO A 185 4.54 10.47 13.94
C PRO A 185 4.68 9.01 14.36
N ILE A 186 4.58 8.07 13.42
CA ILE A 186 4.62 6.63 13.68
C ILE A 186 6.00 6.20 14.16
N TYR A 187 7.06 6.65 13.49
CA TYR A 187 8.43 6.37 13.88
C TYR A 187 8.71 6.87 15.30
N ASN A 188 8.34 8.11 15.61
CA ASN A 188 8.54 8.68 16.94
C ASN A 188 7.79 7.89 18.02
N TRP A 189 6.56 7.46 17.74
CA TRP A 189 5.78 6.65 18.67
C TRP A 189 6.46 5.30 18.93
N LEU A 190 6.89 4.60 17.87
CA LEU A 190 7.62 3.33 17.99
C LEU A 190 8.87 3.48 18.85
N MET A 191 9.66 4.53 18.62
CA MET A 191 10.89 4.82 19.37
C MET A 191 10.65 5.21 20.83
N LEU A 192 9.47 5.72 21.19
CA LEU A 192 9.14 6.08 22.57
C LEU A 192 8.58 4.89 23.36
N ILE A 193 7.80 4.03 22.72
CA ILE A 193 7.07 2.94 23.38
C ILE A 193 7.89 1.65 23.47
N PHE A 194 8.79 1.41 22.51
CA PHE A 194 9.57 0.17 22.44
C PHE A 194 11.08 0.35 22.67
N ARG A 195 11.52 1.55 23.07
CA ARG A 195 12.91 1.75 23.56
C ARG A 195 13.11 1.24 24.97
#